data_AF-A0A4Q6G0F7-F1
#
_entry.id   AF-A0A4Q6G0F7-F1
#
_cell.length_a   1.000
_cell.length_b   1.000
_cell.length_c   1.000
_cell.angle_alpha   90.00
_cell.angle_beta   90.00
_cell.angle_gamma   90.00
#
_symmetry.space_group_name_H-M   'P 1'
#
loop_
_entity.id
_entity.type
_entity.pdbx_description
1 polymer ?
#
loop_
_entity_poly.entity_id
_entity_poly.type
_entity_poly.pdbx_seq_one_letter_code
_entity_poly.pdbx_strand_id
1 'polypeptide(L)'
;MFQVTDQSIDIEALSAELVNHAGGAFVAFEGRVRKHSDGRAVERLDYELFPEMCVEEGERILEEAKRLFPILEIRVVHRYGTLDLGESAVWVGVVTSHRGAGFQACRFIIDSVKARCPIWKKETYVDGPSEWVGCPTCEHHVVAAPKVFARQAKLVGQTGQKTLKAAHVLIVGAGGLGCPSALNLAAAGVGHLRIIDGDKLEQSNLHRQTLYGYQDVGGYKALLAKRRLEELHPFTTIQAVTENLSPQNIAQHLDGIDLILDCTDNFAAKYLINDKAVAHKIPYVQASIYQNQAQLFSFVPEVSACFRCTRPVQPPADCVDSCTDSGVLGAATSIVGSHQALEAIRLILGQRSPALTHSIHFDLETLENFPIERTIDTNCPVCSQNAKMDFVYQDEDLYPNLEDELDYTQLKQLSKAIWIDIREEWEHDHVIPHAQNIPLSRFDFSQISASEDQPVILFCQKGMRSRKLLKDLKSKGHTHIKSLKNGVESVHLR
;
A
#
# COMPACT_ATOMS: atom_id res chain seq x y z
N MET A 1 -16.20 -15.60 -17.76
CA MET A 1 -17.39 -15.19 -18.53
C MET A 1 -18.53 -14.93 -17.57
N PHE A 2 -19.24 -13.84 -17.77
CA PHE A 2 -20.44 -13.45 -17.04
C PHE A 2 -21.67 -13.77 -17.91
N GLN A 3 -22.67 -14.44 -17.34
CA GLN A 3 -23.89 -14.83 -18.04
C GLN A 3 -25.11 -14.52 -17.19
N VAL A 4 -26.22 -14.24 -17.87
CA VAL A 4 -27.55 -14.18 -17.27
C VAL A 4 -28.44 -15.23 -17.93
N THR A 5 -29.36 -15.83 -17.17
CA THR A 5 -30.24 -16.90 -17.66
C THR A 5 -31.61 -16.83 -16.98
N ASP A 6 -32.68 -17.25 -17.65
CA ASP A 6 -33.98 -17.49 -17.02
C ASP A 6 -34.14 -18.95 -16.53
N GLN A 7 -33.24 -19.84 -16.94
CA GLN A 7 -33.23 -21.25 -16.55
C GLN A 7 -32.56 -21.46 -15.19
N SER A 8 -32.88 -22.59 -14.54
CA SER A 8 -32.20 -23.02 -13.32
C SER A 8 -30.69 -23.18 -13.55
N ILE A 9 -29.89 -22.76 -12.56
CA ILE A 9 -28.44 -22.81 -12.63
C ILE A 9 -27.97 -24.24 -12.34
N ASP A 10 -27.38 -24.92 -13.33
CA ASP A 10 -26.74 -26.22 -13.13
C ASP A 10 -25.32 -26.04 -12.59
N ILE A 11 -25.21 -26.11 -11.27
CA ILE A 11 -23.95 -25.88 -10.55
C ILE A 11 -22.94 -27.00 -10.80
N GLU A 12 -23.40 -28.25 -10.94
CA GLU A 12 -22.51 -29.39 -11.17
C GLU A 12 -21.87 -29.28 -12.55
N ALA A 13 -22.66 -28.96 -13.58
CA ALA A 13 -22.15 -28.71 -14.92
C ALA A 13 -21.19 -27.51 -14.95
N LEU A 14 -21.57 -26.38 -14.34
CA LEU A 14 -20.72 -25.19 -14.30
C LEU A 14 -19.40 -25.43 -13.55
N SER A 15 -19.43 -26.21 -12.48
CA SER A 15 -18.23 -26.58 -11.73
C SER A 15 -17.34 -27.52 -12.54
N ALA A 16 -17.93 -28.47 -13.27
CA ALA A 16 -17.20 -29.41 -14.14
C ALA A 16 -16.58 -28.72 -15.38
N GLU A 17 -17.13 -27.59 -15.82
CA GLU A 17 -16.56 -26.78 -16.90
C GLU A 17 -15.35 -25.95 -16.45
N LEU A 18 -15.19 -25.69 -15.15
CA LEU A 18 -14.05 -24.96 -14.57
C LEU A 18 -12.93 -25.92 -14.13
N VAL A 19 -12.36 -26.64 -15.10
CA VAL A 19 -11.26 -27.58 -14.86
C VAL A 19 -9.97 -27.02 -15.43
N ASN A 20 -9.13 -26.46 -14.55
CA ASN A 20 -7.78 -26.03 -14.88
C ASN A 20 -6.75 -26.79 -14.06
N HIS A 21 -5.96 -27.65 -14.71
CA HIS A 21 -4.93 -28.46 -14.05
C HIS A 21 -3.75 -27.63 -13.50
N ALA A 22 -3.63 -26.35 -13.83
CA ALA A 22 -2.68 -25.43 -13.19
C ALA A 22 -3.21 -24.81 -11.89
N GLY A 23 -4.50 -24.99 -11.58
CA GLY A 23 -5.15 -24.46 -10.37
C GLY A 23 -4.92 -25.35 -9.16
N GLY A 24 -4.53 -24.75 -8.05
CA GLY A 24 -4.44 -25.40 -6.74
C GLY A 24 -5.64 -25.13 -5.83
N ALA A 25 -6.60 -24.31 -6.27
CA ALA A 25 -7.84 -24.05 -5.57
C ALA A 25 -8.99 -23.71 -6.52
N PHE A 26 -10.16 -24.29 -6.22
CA PHE A 26 -11.44 -23.92 -6.77
C PHE A 26 -12.31 -23.37 -5.63
N VAL A 27 -12.84 -22.15 -5.80
CA VAL A 27 -13.73 -21.50 -4.83
C VAL A 27 -15.01 -21.12 -5.54
N ALA A 28 -16.14 -21.47 -4.94
CA ALA A 28 -17.45 -21.08 -5.44
C ALA A 28 -18.29 -20.41 -4.37
N PHE A 29 -19.12 -19.46 -4.80
CA PHE A 29 -20.20 -18.85 -4.02
C PHE A 29 -21.53 -19.13 -4.69
N GLU A 30 -22.53 -19.46 -3.87
CA GLU A 30 -23.89 -19.71 -4.30
C GLU A 30 -24.88 -18.88 -3.47
N GLY A 31 -25.68 -18.05 -4.14
CA GLY A 31 -26.76 -17.30 -3.52
C GLY A 31 -28.10 -17.97 -3.74
N ARG A 32 -28.70 -18.55 -2.68
CA ARG A 32 -30.00 -19.24 -2.74
C ARG A 32 -31.15 -18.43 -2.17
N VAL A 33 -32.36 -18.72 -2.65
CA VAL A 33 -33.60 -18.22 -2.05
C VAL A 33 -33.80 -18.86 -0.67
N ARG A 34 -33.99 -18.03 0.36
CA ARG A 34 -34.17 -18.45 1.75
C ARG A 34 -35.59 -18.25 2.21
N LYS A 35 -36.05 -19.11 3.13
CA LYS A 35 -37.42 -19.09 3.68
C LYS A 35 -37.76 -17.81 4.46
N HIS A 36 -36.77 -17.10 4.99
CA HIS A 36 -36.99 -15.87 5.76
C HIS A 36 -36.05 -14.74 5.32
N SER A 37 -36.56 -13.52 5.26
CA SER A 37 -35.81 -12.29 4.98
C SER A 37 -36.32 -11.20 5.92
N ASP A 38 -35.42 -10.53 6.65
CA ASP A 38 -35.72 -9.48 7.63
C ASP A 38 -36.87 -9.82 8.60
N GLY A 39 -36.90 -11.07 9.06
CA GLY A 39 -37.91 -11.57 10.01
C GLY A 39 -39.25 -11.97 9.40
N ARG A 40 -39.43 -11.83 8.08
CA ARG A 40 -40.65 -12.19 7.34
C ARG A 40 -40.47 -13.49 6.55
N ALA A 41 -41.55 -14.26 6.41
CA ALA A 41 -41.55 -15.48 5.61
C ALA A 41 -41.67 -15.15 4.12
N VAL A 42 -40.71 -15.62 3.32
CA VAL A 42 -40.66 -15.43 1.86
C VAL A 42 -41.27 -16.67 1.19
N GLU A 43 -42.14 -16.46 0.21
CA GLU A 43 -42.71 -17.50 -0.65
C GLU A 43 -41.84 -17.73 -1.89
N ARG A 44 -41.45 -16.66 -2.58
CA ARG A 44 -40.63 -16.69 -3.80
C ARG A 44 -39.89 -15.37 -4.03
N LEU A 45 -38.93 -15.39 -4.96
CA LEU A 45 -38.21 -14.21 -5.44
C LEU A 45 -38.41 -14.00 -6.92
N ASP A 46 -38.60 -12.76 -7.35
CA ASP A 46 -38.57 -12.36 -8.76
C ASP A 46 -37.37 -11.45 -9.01
N TYR A 47 -36.54 -11.79 -9.99
CA TYR A 47 -35.41 -10.97 -10.44
C TYR A 47 -35.70 -10.37 -11.80
N GLU A 48 -35.58 -9.06 -11.93
CA GLU A 48 -35.67 -8.33 -13.19
C GLU A 48 -34.31 -7.71 -13.52
N LEU A 49 -33.89 -7.75 -14.77
CA LEU A 49 -32.63 -7.15 -15.23
C LEU A 49 -32.73 -6.76 -16.71
N PHE A 50 -31.83 -5.88 -17.15
CA PHE A 50 -31.56 -5.63 -18.56
C PHE A 50 -30.39 -6.51 -19.01
N PRO A 51 -30.59 -7.59 -19.80
CA PRO A 51 -29.56 -8.59 -20.05
C PRO A 51 -28.26 -8.02 -20.61
N GLU A 52 -28.35 -7.20 -21.65
CA GLU A 52 -27.17 -6.63 -22.32
C GLU A 52 -26.33 -5.75 -21.37
N MET A 53 -26.98 -4.83 -20.66
CA MET A 53 -26.31 -3.95 -19.69
C MET A 53 -25.70 -4.74 -18.53
N CYS A 54 -26.41 -5.76 -18.04
CA CYS A 54 -25.93 -6.59 -16.94
C CYS A 54 -24.72 -7.43 -17.34
N VAL A 55 -24.72 -7.98 -18.57
CA VAL A 55 -23.58 -8.73 -19.10
C VAL A 55 -22.39 -7.80 -19.34
N GLU A 56 -22.60 -6.61 -19.91
CA GLU A 56 -21.52 -5.64 -20.13
C GLU A 56 -20.84 -5.24 -18.82
N GLU A 57 -21.62 -4.85 -17.80
CA GLU A 57 -21.06 -4.47 -16.50
C GLU A 57 -20.45 -5.67 -15.76
N GLY A 58 -21.08 -6.84 -15.87
CA GLY A 58 -20.54 -8.09 -15.33
C GLY A 58 -19.17 -8.45 -15.90
N GLU A 59 -18.98 -8.34 -17.21
CA GLU A 59 -17.67 -8.57 -17.85
C GLU A 59 -16.62 -7.54 -17.40
N ARG A 60 -16.99 -6.26 -17.22
CA ARG A 60 -16.08 -5.26 -16.64
C ARG A 60 -15.62 -5.64 -15.23
N ILE A 61 -16.52 -6.17 -14.40
CA ILE A 61 -16.18 -6.70 -13.06
C ILE A 61 -15.21 -7.88 -13.18
N LEU A 62 -15.41 -8.81 -14.11
CA LEU A 62 -14.51 -9.96 -14.27
C LEU A 62 -13.12 -9.53 -14.74
N GLU A 63 -13.04 -8.58 -15.67
CA GLU A 63 -11.75 -8.03 -16.13
C GLU A 63 -11.02 -7.27 -15.02
N GLU A 64 -11.74 -6.54 -14.18
CA GLU A 64 -11.17 -5.95 -12.98
C GLU A 64 -10.67 -7.00 -11.99
N ALA A 65 -11.44 -8.06 -11.74
CA ALA A 65 -11.03 -9.16 -10.87
C ALA A 65 -9.76 -9.86 -11.36
N LYS A 66 -9.63 -10.08 -12.68
CA LYS A 66 -8.41 -10.67 -13.29
C LYS A 66 -7.18 -9.78 -13.16
N ARG A 67 -7.35 -8.45 -13.13
CA ARG A 67 -6.24 -7.51 -12.89
C ARG A 67 -5.82 -7.51 -11.42
N LEU A 68 -6.76 -7.68 -10.50
CA LEU A 68 -6.52 -7.61 -9.06
C LEU A 68 -6.02 -8.92 -8.45
N PHE A 69 -6.43 -10.07 -9.02
CA PHE A 69 -6.17 -11.38 -8.45
C PHE A 69 -5.61 -12.34 -9.50
N PRO A 70 -4.71 -13.28 -9.12
CA PRO A 70 -4.14 -14.28 -10.02
C PRO A 70 -5.17 -15.38 -10.37
N ILE A 71 -6.18 -15.00 -11.14
CA ILE A 71 -7.28 -15.86 -11.58
C ILE A 71 -6.85 -16.63 -12.83
N LEU A 72 -6.98 -17.95 -12.78
CA LEU A 72 -6.74 -18.83 -13.92
C LEU A 72 -8.02 -18.94 -14.75
N GLU A 73 -9.15 -19.21 -14.08
CA GLU A 73 -10.47 -19.29 -14.70
C GLU A 73 -11.55 -18.69 -13.80
N ILE A 74 -12.58 -18.15 -14.43
CA ILE A 74 -13.67 -17.44 -13.75
C ILE A 74 -14.96 -17.55 -14.54
N ARG A 75 -16.04 -17.87 -13.82
CA ARG A 75 -17.38 -17.87 -14.39
C ARG A 75 -18.41 -17.38 -13.39
N VAL A 76 -19.37 -16.61 -13.89
CA VAL A 76 -20.46 -16.07 -13.11
C VAL A 76 -21.75 -16.26 -13.88
N VAL A 77 -22.77 -16.78 -13.21
CA VAL A 77 -24.11 -16.92 -13.78
C VAL A 77 -25.11 -16.32 -12.79
N HIS A 78 -25.95 -15.41 -13.28
CA HIS A 78 -27.07 -14.86 -12.51
C HIS A 78 -28.39 -15.24 -13.16
N ARG A 79 -29.32 -15.78 -12.37
CA ARG A 79 -30.67 -16.14 -12.84
C ARG A 79 -31.62 -14.95 -12.70
N TYR A 80 -32.45 -14.71 -13.71
CA TYR A 80 -33.57 -13.78 -13.66
C TYR A 80 -34.90 -14.50 -13.83
N GLY A 81 -36.01 -13.79 -13.61
CA GLY A 81 -37.34 -14.38 -13.53
C GLY A 81 -37.69 -14.85 -12.12
N THR A 82 -38.67 -15.75 -12.04
CA THR A 82 -39.21 -16.25 -10.78
C THR A 82 -38.40 -17.42 -10.24
N LEU A 83 -38.08 -17.37 -8.94
CA LEU A 83 -37.31 -18.39 -8.22
C LEU A 83 -38.04 -18.84 -6.96
N ASP A 84 -38.10 -20.17 -6.79
CA ASP A 84 -38.67 -20.82 -5.62
C ASP A 84 -37.66 -20.94 -4.46
N LEU A 85 -38.16 -21.27 -3.26
CA LEU A 85 -37.33 -21.51 -2.09
C LEU A 85 -36.23 -22.56 -2.36
N GLY A 86 -35.00 -22.24 -1.98
CA GLY A 86 -33.83 -23.10 -2.18
C GLY A 86 -33.19 -23.00 -3.55
N GLU A 87 -33.85 -22.39 -4.55
CA GLU A 87 -33.26 -22.22 -5.88
C GLU A 87 -32.11 -21.22 -5.88
N SER A 88 -31.20 -21.43 -6.82
CA SER A 88 -30.00 -20.63 -6.99
C SER A 88 -30.26 -19.39 -7.84
N ALA A 89 -30.02 -18.21 -7.26
CA ALA A 89 -30.13 -16.92 -7.93
C ALA A 89 -28.83 -16.48 -8.60
N VAL A 90 -27.69 -16.84 -8.02
CA VAL A 90 -26.40 -16.45 -8.53
C VAL A 90 -25.34 -17.47 -8.12
N TRP A 91 -24.44 -17.75 -9.04
CA TRP A 91 -23.28 -18.59 -8.81
C TRP A 91 -22.02 -17.92 -9.35
N VAL A 92 -20.95 -17.97 -8.56
CA VAL A 92 -19.62 -17.47 -8.91
C VAL A 92 -18.63 -18.60 -8.70
N GLY A 93 -17.87 -18.98 -9.72
CA GLY A 93 -16.80 -19.97 -9.65
C GLY A 93 -15.47 -19.36 -10.07
N VAL A 94 -14.43 -19.58 -9.27
CA VAL A 94 -13.07 -19.04 -9.51
C VAL A 94 -12.03 -20.13 -9.28
N VAL A 95 -11.11 -20.27 -10.23
CA VAL A 95 -9.93 -21.14 -10.14
C VAL A 95 -8.67 -20.28 -10.00
N THR A 96 -7.84 -20.59 -9.00
CA THR A 96 -6.57 -19.91 -8.72
C THR A 96 -5.48 -20.93 -8.35
N SER A 97 -4.21 -20.51 -8.39
CA SER A 97 -3.10 -21.37 -7.92
C SER A 97 -3.18 -21.64 -6.41
N HIS A 98 -3.71 -20.69 -5.62
CA HIS A 98 -3.80 -20.80 -4.16
C HIS A 98 -5.16 -20.33 -3.64
N ARG A 99 -5.65 -21.00 -2.58
CA ARG A 99 -6.97 -20.77 -1.97
C ARG A 99 -7.22 -19.32 -1.53
N GLY A 100 -6.20 -18.62 -1.05
CA GLY A 100 -6.33 -17.24 -0.56
C GLY A 100 -6.81 -16.28 -1.64
N ALA A 101 -6.17 -16.35 -2.82
CA ALA A 101 -6.58 -15.58 -3.99
C ALA A 101 -7.99 -15.97 -4.45
N GLY A 102 -8.35 -17.25 -4.40
CA GLY A 102 -9.67 -17.74 -4.80
C GLY A 102 -10.80 -17.16 -3.95
N PHE A 103 -10.66 -17.14 -2.63
CA PHE A 103 -11.65 -16.54 -1.73
C PHE A 103 -11.79 -15.02 -1.93
N GLN A 104 -10.66 -14.31 -2.06
CA GLN A 104 -10.67 -12.86 -2.26
C GLN A 104 -11.32 -12.47 -3.59
N ALA A 105 -10.96 -13.17 -4.67
CA ALA A 105 -11.56 -12.97 -5.98
C ALA A 105 -13.07 -13.27 -5.95
N CYS A 106 -13.46 -14.44 -5.46
CA CYS A 106 -14.88 -14.84 -5.40
C CYS A 106 -15.72 -13.84 -4.61
N ARG A 107 -15.19 -13.33 -3.49
CA ARG A 107 -15.85 -12.30 -2.67
C ARG A 107 -15.96 -10.95 -3.41
N PHE A 108 -14.86 -10.49 -3.99
CA PHE A 108 -14.84 -9.24 -4.76
C PHE A 108 -15.89 -9.25 -5.88
N ILE A 109 -15.99 -10.37 -6.61
CA ILE A 109 -16.92 -10.53 -7.73
C ILE A 109 -18.37 -10.44 -7.25
N ILE A 110 -18.78 -11.24 -6.25
CA ILE A 110 -20.18 -11.25 -5.81
C ILE A 110 -20.60 -9.89 -5.23
N ASP A 111 -19.73 -9.24 -4.46
CA ASP A 111 -20.03 -7.93 -3.88
C ASP A 111 -20.15 -6.88 -4.99
N SER A 112 -19.27 -6.92 -6.00
CA SER A 112 -19.31 -6.01 -7.15
C SER A 112 -20.56 -6.21 -8.01
N VAL A 113 -20.96 -7.46 -8.26
CA VAL A 113 -22.18 -7.79 -9.02
C VAL A 113 -23.41 -7.23 -8.32
N LYS A 114 -23.52 -7.41 -7.00
CA LYS A 114 -24.64 -6.86 -6.22
C LYS A 114 -24.66 -5.34 -6.16
N ALA A 115 -23.50 -4.69 -6.25
CA ALA A 115 -23.39 -3.25 -6.14
C ALA A 115 -23.57 -2.52 -7.49
N ARG A 116 -23.14 -3.12 -8.60
CA ARG A 116 -23.00 -2.43 -9.90
C ARG A 116 -23.93 -2.96 -10.98
N CYS A 117 -24.29 -4.25 -10.96
CA CYS A 117 -25.14 -4.81 -12.00
C CYS A 117 -26.59 -4.31 -11.84
N PRO A 118 -27.26 -3.90 -12.93
CA PRO A 118 -28.66 -3.46 -12.91
C PRO A 118 -29.60 -4.67 -12.77
N ILE A 119 -29.64 -5.24 -11.57
CA ILE A 119 -30.45 -6.41 -11.21
C ILE A 119 -31.35 -6.01 -10.05
N TRP A 120 -32.66 -6.04 -10.29
CA TRP A 120 -33.67 -5.73 -9.29
C TRP A 120 -34.28 -7.00 -8.75
N LYS A 121 -34.49 -7.00 -7.44
CA LYS A 121 -35.04 -8.13 -6.69
C LYS A 121 -36.37 -7.74 -6.07
N LYS A 122 -37.37 -8.58 -6.24
CA LYS A 122 -38.68 -8.46 -5.62
C LYS A 122 -38.95 -9.69 -4.77
N GLU A 123 -39.33 -9.50 -3.52
CA GLU A 123 -39.71 -10.60 -2.61
C GLU A 123 -41.23 -10.68 -2.54
N THR A 124 -41.78 -11.89 -2.69
CA THR A 124 -43.18 -12.18 -2.36
C THR A 124 -43.22 -12.85 -1.00
N TYR A 125 -43.93 -12.25 -0.05
CA TYR A 125 -44.07 -12.76 1.32
C TYR A 125 -45.36 -13.57 1.47
N VAL A 126 -45.35 -14.52 2.41
CA VAL A 126 -46.50 -15.40 2.69
C VAL A 126 -47.70 -14.62 3.25
N ASP A 127 -47.46 -13.51 3.95
CA ASP A 127 -48.43 -12.80 4.77
C ASP A 127 -48.66 -11.34 4.33
N GLY A 128 -48.23 -10.93 3.13
CA GLY A 128 -48.33 -9.54 2.72
C GLY A 128 -48.05 -9.26 1.24
N PRO A 129 -48.08 -7.97 0.84
CA PRO A 129 -47.82 -7.57 -0.53
C PRO A 129 -46.37 -7.88 -0.92
N SER A 130 -46.12 -8.13 -2.22
CA SER A 130 -44.75 -8.26 -2.73
C SER A 130 -44.05 -6.92 -2.69
N GLU A 131 -42.79 -6.90 -2.27
CA GLU A 131 -41.99 -5.68 -2.15
C GLU A 131 -40.76 -5.77 -3.05
N TRP A 132 -40.45 -4.66 -3.71
CA TRP A 132 -39.14 -4.48 -4.33
C TRP A 132 -38.12 -4.33 -3.20
N VAL A 133 -37.35 -5.40 -2.99
CA VAL A 133 -36.27 -5.40 -2.03
C VAL A 133 -35.02 -5.06 -2.82
N GLY A 134 -34.83 -3.77 -3.04
CA GLY A 134 -33.47 -3.25 -3.12
C GLY A 134 -32.78 -3.71 -1.85
N CYS A 135 -31.62 -4.36 -1.96
CA CYS A 135 -30.86 -4.81 -0.81
C CYS A 135 -30.80 -3.67 0.23
N PRO A 136 -31.54 -3.73 1.36
CA PRO A 136 -31.59 -2.62 2.29
C PRO A 136 -30.22 -2.48 2.97
N THR A 137 -29.41 -3.53 2.99
CA THR A 137 -27.99 -3.51 3.39
C THR A 137 -27.03 -2.94 2.34
N CYS A 138 -27.53 -2.59 1.15
CA CYS A 138 -26.79 -1.95 0.08
C CYS A 138 -27.16 -0.45 -0.02
N GLU A 139 -28.38 -0.06 0.35
CA GLU A 139 -28.80 1.35 0.49
C GLU A 139 -28.67 1.93 1.92
N HIS A 140 -28.83 1.13 2.99
CA HIS A 140 -28.68 1.58 4.39
C HIS A 140 -27.24 1.51 4.94
N HIS A 141 -26.27 1.04 4.16
CA HIS A 141 -24.84 1.32 4.41
C HIS A 141 -24.35 2.58 3.70
N VAL A 142 -25.23 3.40 3.14
CA VAL A 142 -24.96 4.83 3.14
C VAL A 142 -25.06 5.25 4.60
N VAL A 143 -24.00 4.99 5.37
CA VAL A 143 -23.80 5.60 6.67
C VAL A 143 -23.91 7.07 6.37
N ALA A 144 -25.05 7.68 6.71
CA ALA A 144 -25.31 9.04 6.29
C ALA A 144 -24.12 9.85 6.81
N ALA A 145 -23.24 10.30 5.91
CA ALA A 145 -22.00 10.98 6.25
C ALA A 145 -22.21 12.05 7.35
N PRO A 146 -23.36 12.78 7.39
CA PRO A 146 -23.66 13.69 8.50
C PRO A 146 -23.63 13.06 9.91
N LYS A 147 -24.05 11.80 10.08
CA LYS A 147 -24.02 11.10 11.38
C LYS A 147 -22.61 10.66 11.79
N VAL A 148 -21.79 10.18 10.84
CA VAL A 148 -20.41 9.75 11.10
C VAL A 148 -19.60 10.91 11.69
N PHE A 149 -19.72 12.07 11.06
CA PHE A 149 -18.92 13.23 11.41
C PHE A 149 -19.54 14.11 12.49
N ALA A 150 -20.69 13.73 13.05
CA ALA A 150 -21.44 14.57 13.99
C ALA A 150 -20.60 15.00 15.22
N ARG A 151 -19.66 14.16 15.69
CA ARG A 151 -18.77 14.49 16.81
C ARG A 151 -17.68 15.47 16.40
N GLN A 152 -16.97 15.22 15.30
CA GLN A 152 -15.90 16.12 14.85
C GLN A 152 -16.43 17.44 14.30
N ALA A 153 -17.62 17.45 13.68
CA ALA A 153 -18.27 18.66 13.18
C ALA A 153 -18.62 19.66 14.30
N LYS A 154 -18.70 19.22 15.58
CA LYS A 154 -18.79 20.14 16.73
C LYS A 154 -17.51 20.93 16.96
N LEU A 155 -16.35 20.38 16.58
CA LEU A 155 -15.04 21.01 16.71
C LEU A 155 -14.68 21.82 15.46
N VAL A 156 -14.82 21.23 14.26
CA VAL A 156 -14.40 21.88 12.99
C VAL A 156 -15.51 22.66 12.30
N GLY A 157 -16.75 22.57 12.80
CA GLY A 157 -17.93 23.15 12.17
C GLY A 157 -18.38 22.42 10.92
N GLN A 158 -19.61 22.70 10.47
CA GLN A 158 -20.14 22.14 9.22
C GLN A 158 -19.35 22.62 8.00
N THR A 159 -18.85 23.85 8.03
CA THR A 159 -17.98 24.39 6.99
C THR A 159 -16.66 23.62 6.92
N GLY A 160 -16.00 23.37 8.06
CA GLY A 160 -14.77 22.59 8.08
C GLY A 160 -14.96 21.17 7.54
N GLN A 161 -16.09 20.52 7.86
CA GLN A 161 -16.39 19.20 7.29
C GLN A 161 -16.57 19.25 5.77
N LYS A 162 -17.20 20.30 5.24
CA LYS A 162 -17.32 20.51 3.78
C LYS A 162 -15.96 20.75 3.14
N THR A 163 -15.07 21.50 3.80
CA THR A 163 -13.68 21.71 3.34
C THR A 163 -12.92 20.39 3.28
N LEU A 164 -12.99 19.56 4.33
CA LEU A 164 -12.38 18.23 4.33
C LEU A 164 -12.93 17.38 3.18
N LYS A 165 -14.25 17.35 3.00
CA LYS A 165 -14.90 16.61 1.91
C LYS A 165 -14.47 17.07 0.51
N ALA A 166 -14.09 18.33 0.34
CA ALA A 166 -13.62 18.85 -0.96
C ALA A 166 -12.13 18.60 -1.21
N ALA A 167 -11.35 18.29 -0.17
CA ALA A 167 -9.91 18.22 -0.24
C ALA A 167 -9.41 16.97 -0.98
N HIS A 168 -8.34 17.17 -1.76
CA HIS A 168 -7.59 16.16 -2.48
C HIS A 168 -6.19 16.04 -1.90
N VAL A 169 -5.90 14.88 -1.29
CA VAL A 169 -4.64 14.64 -0.61
C VAL A 169 -3.85 13.55 -1.33
N LEU A 170 -2.60 13.84 -1.67
CA LEU A 170 -1.63 12.85 -2.13
C LEU A 170 -0.88 12.26 -0.94
N ILE A 171 -0.87 10.94 -0.80
CA ILE A 171 -0.08 10.21 0.19
C ILE A 171 0.98 9.41 -0.58
N VAL A 172 2.26 9.71 -0.31
CA VAL A 172 3.39 8.98 -0.90
C VAL A 172 3.93 8.00 0.13
N GLY A 173 3.78 6.71 -0.15
CA GLY A 173 4.09 5.62 0.76
C GLY A 173 2.86 5.15 1.55
N ALA A 174 2.53 3.86 1.43
CA ALA A 174 1.47 3.15 2.13
C ALA A 174 2.06 2.18 3.18
N GLY A 175 3.17 2.59 3.79
CA GLY A 175 3.91 1.85 4.82
C GLY A 175 3.51 2.22 6.26
N GLY A 176 4.47 2.13 7.19
CA GLY A 176 4.21 2.29 8.63
C GLY A 176 3.66 3.66 9.04
N LEU A 177 4.05 4.72 8.31
CA LEU A 177 3.49 6.07 8.46
C LEU A 177 2.23 6.27 7.61
N GLY A 178 2.24 5.77 6.38
CA GLY A 178 1.15 5.94 5.42
C GLY A 178 -0.16 5.27 5.84
N CYS A 179 -0.09 4.06 6.40
CA CYS A 179 -1.26 3.33 6.91
C CYS A 179 -2.10 4.15 7.92
N PRO A 180 -1.53 4.57 9.08
CA PRO A 180 -2.27 5.37 10.05
C PRO A 180 -2.64 6.76 9.49
N SER A 181 -1.82 7.38 8.64
CA SER A 181 -2.16 8.66 8.03
C SER A 181 -3.40 8.56 7.14
N ALA A 182 -3.40 7.61 6.20
CA ALA A 182 -4.51 7.41 5.27
C ALA A 182 -5.81 7.00 6.00
N LEU A 183 -5.70 6.14 7.01
CA LEU A 183 -6.84 5.74 7.84
C LEU A 183 -7.47 6.95 8.55
N ASN A 184 -6.65 7.78 9.21
CA ASN A 184 -7.17 8.93 9.94
C ASN A 184 -7.72 10.03 9.01
N LEU A 185 -7.11 10.27 7.85
CA LEU A 185 -7.64 11.23 6.87
C LEU A 185 -8.97 10.76 6.26
N ALA A 186 -9.04 9.49 5.89
CA ALA A 186 -10.29 8.88 5.44
C ALA A 186 -11.33 8.96 6.55
N ALA A 187 -11.04 8.51 7.78
CA ALA A 187 -11.96 8.63 8.92
C ALA A 187 -12.44 10.06 9.22
N ALA A 188 -11.60 11.07 8.99
CA ALA A 188 -11.95 12.48 9.13
C ALA A 188 -12.86 13.01 8.00
N GLY A 189 -13.09 12.22 6.94
CA GLY A 189 -13.93 12.59 5.82
C GLY A 189 -13.23 13.48 4.81
N VAL A 190 -11.91 13.34 4.65
CA VAL A 190 -11.21 13.88 3.47
C VAL A 190 -11.83 13.27 2.23
N GLY A 191 -12.17 14.08 1.23
CA GLY A 191 -12.94 13.64 0.06
C GLY A 191 -12.21 12.68 -0.85
N HIS A 192 -10.94 12.98 -1.13
CA HIS A 192 -10.17 12.28 -2.14
C HIS A 192 -8.76 12.00 -1.62
N LEU A 193 -8.37 10.73 -1.62
CA LEU A 193 -6.99 10.31 -1.34
C LEU A 193 -6.39 9.66 -2.58
N ARG A 194 -5.24 10.15 -3.03
CA ARG A 194 -4.38 9.48 -4.00
C ARG A 194 -3.22 8.86 -3.23
N ILE A 195 -3.06 7.54 -3.32
CA ILE A 195 -2.02 6.78 -2.61
C ILE A 195 -1.06 6.21 -3.63
N ILE A 196 0.22 6.59 -3.54
CA ILE A 196 1.30 6.09 -4.39
C ILE A 196 2.21 5.19 -3.56
N ASP A 197 2.31 3.92 -3.94
CA ASP A 197 3.26 2.96 -3.38
C ASP A 197 3.47 1.81 -4.37
N GLY A 198 4.71 1.63 -4.83
CA GLY A 198 5.07 0.59 -5.79
C GLY A 198 5.38 -0.77 -5.17
N ASP A 199 5.47 -0.87 -3.85
CA ASP A 199 5.84 -2.10 -3.18
C ASP A 199 4.68 -3.10 -3.10
N LYS A 200 5.07 -4.36 -3.03
CA LYS A 200 4.20 -5.44 -2.54
C LYS A 200 4.32 -5.58 -1.03
N LEU A 201 3.27 -6.07 -0.40
CA LEU A 201 3.25 -6.34 1.03
C LEU A 201 4.06 -7.59 1.37
N GLU A 202 4.99 -7.46 2.29
CA GLU A 202 5.75 -8.59 2.86
C GLU A 202 5.26 -8.96 4.27
N GLN A 203 5.47 -10.19 4.72
CA GLN A 203 5.08 -10.61 6.07
C GLN A 203 5.78 -9.77 7.16
N SER A 204 7.05 -9.41 6.93
CA SER A 204 7.87 -8.53 7.78
C SER A 204 7.27 -7.13 7.97
N ASN A 205 6.28 -6.74 7.17
CA ASN A 205 5.66 -5.41 7.22
C ASN A 205 4.47 -5.34 8.19
N LEU A 206 3.82 -6.48 8.46
CA LEU A 206 2.53 -6.55 9.15
C LEU A 206 2.57 -6.03 10.60
N HIS A 207 3.71 -6.07 11.28
CA HIS A 207 3.84 -5.56 12.64
C HIS A 207 3.67 -4.03 12.75
N ARG A 208 3.81 -3.29 11.64
CA ARG A 208 3.75 -1.81 11.61
C ARG A 208 2.80 -1.21 10.57
N GLN A 209 2.37 -2.00 9.57
CA GLN A 209 1.50 -1.55 8.49
C GLN A 209 0.06 -2.02 8.73
N THR A 210 -0.65 -1.29 9.61
CA THR A 210 -1.89 -1.73 10.26
C THR A 210 -3.14 -1.76 9.38
N LEU A 211 -3.05 -1.36 8.10
CA LEU A 211 -4.17 -1.51 7.15
C LEU A 211 -4.31 -2.95 6.62
N TYR A 212 -3.27 -3.77 6.75
CA TYR A 212 -3.16 -5.06 6.06
C TYR A 212 -3.25 -6.25 7.01
N GLY A 213 -3.70 -7.40 6.48
CA GLY A 213 -3.71 -8.68 7.17
C GLY A 213 -2.76 -9.71 6.54
N TYR A 214 -2.57 -10.83 7.21
CA TYR A 214 -1.73 -11.93 6.72
C TYR A 214 -2.16 -12.47 5.34
N GLN A 215 -3.46 -12.45 5.05
CA GLN A 215 -4.01 -12.86 3.77
C GLN A 215 -3.68 -11.91 2.61
N ASP A 216 -3.13 -10.73 2.90
CA ASP A 216 -2.84 -9.69 1.91
C ASP A 216 -1.40 -9.74 1.40
N VAL A 217 -0.54 -10.58 2.02
CA VAL A 217 0.88 -10.71 1.67
C VAL A 217 1.04 -11.07 0.19
N GLY A 218 1.94 -10.34 -0.50
CA GLY A 218 2.18 -10.44 -1.94
C GLY A 218 1.33 -9.48 -2.80
N GLY A 219 0.29 -8.86 -2.27
CA GLY A 219 -0.49 -7.82 -2.95
C GLY A 219 0.21 -6.46 -2.95
N TYR A 220 -0.09 -5.60 -3.93
CA TYR A 220 0.44 -4.23 -3.98
C TYR A 220 -0.14 -3.37 -2.85
N LYS A 221 0.73 -2.69 -2.08
CA LYS A 221 0.34 -1.92 -0.90
C LYS A 221 -0.70 -0.84 -1.25
N ALA A 222 -0.51 -0.08 -2.33
CA ALA A 222 -1.46 0.95 -2.74
C ALA A 222 -2.87 0.40 -3.03
N LEU A 223 -2.97 -0.74 -3.72
CA LEU A 223 -4.27 -1.38 -4.02
C LEU A 223 -4.92 -1.96 -2.77
N LEU A 224 -4.13 -2.58 -1.88
CA LEU A 224 -4.61 -3.10 -0.61
C LEU A 224 -5.12 -1.97 0.30
N ALA A 225 -4.40 -0.85 0.35
CA ALA A 225 -4.79 0.33 1.11
C ALA A 225 -6.12 0.90 0.57
N LYS A 226 -6.24 1.04 -0.76
CA LYS A 226 -7.50 1.41 -1.42
C LYS A 226 -8.66 0.53 -0.99
N ARG A 227 -8.53 -0.79 -1.16
CA ARG A 227 -9.58 -1.75 -0.81
C ARG A 227 -9.99 -1.62 0.65
N ARG A 228 -9.02 -1.53 1.56
CA ARG A 228 -9.28 -1.40 3.01
C ARG A 228 -9.96 -0.08 3.36
N LEU A 229 -9.51 1.02 2.79
CA LEU A 229 -10.04 2.35 3.10
C LEU A 229 -11.44 2.55 2.51
N GLU A 230 -11.71 2.04 1.31
CA GLU A 230 -13.07 2.05 0.72
C GLU A 230 -14.04 1.18 1.53
N GLU A 231 -13.57 0.04 2.07
CA GLU A 231 -14.35 -0.81 2.99
C GLU A 231 -14.71 -0.07 4.30
N LEU A 232 -13.73 0.62 4.91
CA LEU A 232 -13.91 1.29 6.20
C LEU A 232 -14.60 2.66 6.09
N HIS A 233 -14.36 3.38 5.00
CA HIS A 233 -14.72 4.79 4.81
C HIS A 233 -15.29 5.04 3.40
N PRO A 234 -16.53 4.58 3.13
CA PRO A 234 -17.12 4.61 1.78
C PRO A 234 -17.45 6.01 1.24
N PHE A 235 -17.21 7.06 2.03
CA PHE A 235 -17.43 8.46 1.66
C PHE A 235 -16.16 9.17 1.15
N THR A 236 -15.01 8.48 1.16
CA THR A 236 -13.74 8.95 0.63
C THR A 236 -13.42 8.20 -0.66
N THR A 237 -13.13 8.93 -1.73
CA THR A 237 -12.70 8.35 -3.00
C THR A 237 -11.21 8.04 -2.92
N ILE A 238 -10.81 6.79 -3.18
CA ILE A 238 -9.41 6.38 -3.14
C ILE A 238 -8.89 6.05 -4.56
N GLN A 239 -7.81 6.71 -4.95
CA GLN A 239 -7.03 6.37 -6.14
C GLN A 239 -5.73 5.70 -5.69
N ALA A 240 -5.47 4.48 -6.18
CA ALA A 240 -4.22 3.77 -5.94
C ALA A 240 -3.31 3.87 -7.17
N VAL A 241 -2.02 4.11 -6.95
CA VAL A 241 -0.97 4.09 -7.96
C VAL A 241 0.11 3.13 -7.49
N THR A 242 0.40 2.12 -8.31
CA THR A 242 1.33 1.01 -7.98
C THR A 242 2.73 1.24 -8.54
N GLU A 243 3.09 2.50 -8.79
CA GLU A 243 4.39 2.92 -9.28
C GLU A 243 5.19 3.56 -8.16
N ASN A 244 6.52 3.42 -8.20
CA ASN A 244 7.40 4.21 -7.35
C ASN A 244 7.39 5.67 -7.81
N LEU A 245 7.43 6.60 -6.86
CA LEU A 245 7.53 8.01 -7.17
C LEU A 245 8.92 8.31 -7.74
N SER A 246 8.97 8.98 -8.88
CA SER A 246 10.20 9.30 -9.60
C SER A 246 10.18 10.74 -10.13
N PRO A 247 11.35 11.31 -10.46
CA PRO A 247 11.42 12.63 -11.09
C PRO A 247 10.61 12.72 -12.39
N GLN A 248 10.44 11.61 -13.09
CA GLN A 248 9.74 11.52 -14.38
C GLN A 248 8.21 11.48 -14.21
N ASN A 249 7.69 10.82 -13.17
CA ASN A 249 6.25 10.64 -13.00
C ASN A 249 5.59 11.62 -12.02
N ILE A 250 6.32 12.19 -11.05
CA ILE A 250 5.72 13.00 -9.98
C ILE A 250 4.80 14.12 -10.48
N ALA A 251 5.19 14.81 -11.56
CA ALA A 251 4.42 15.94 -12.08
C ALA A 251 2.98 15.56 -12.47
N GLN A 252 2.76 14.36 -13.02
CA GLN A 252 1.43 13.89 -13.41
C GLN A 252 0.54 13.58 -12.20
N HIS A 253 1.15 13.32 -11.05
CA HIS A 253 0.45 12.95 -9.82
C HIS A 253 0.14 14.15 -8.91
N LEU A 254 0.63 15.34 -9.25
CA LEU A 254 0.35 16.58 -8.51
C LEU A 254 -0.89 17.32 -9.02
N ASP A 255 -1.42 16.96 -10.18
CA ASP A 255 -2.61 17.61 -10.73
C ASP A 255 -3.83 17.42 -9.82
N GLY A 256 -4.49 18.53 -9.52
CA GLY A 256 -5.65 18.62 -8.63
C GLY A 256 -5.37 18.30 -7.14
N ILE A 257 -4.11 18.25 -6.69
CA ILE A 257 -3.77 17.95 -5.30
C ILE A 257 -3.68 19.24 -4.46
N ASP A 258 -4.39 19.26 -3.34
CA ASP A 258 -4.38 20.38 -2.38
C ASP A 258 -3.28 20.24 -1.32
N LEU A 259 -2.88 19.02 -0.99
CA LEU A 259 -1.90 18.72 0.06
C LEU A 259 -1.17 17.39 -0.21
N ILE A 260 0.13 17.34 0.10
CA ILE A 260 0.92 16.09 0.04
C ILE A 260 1.26 15.62 1.47
N LEU A 261 1.19 14.32 1.72
CA LEU A 261 1.83 13.66 2.86
C LEU A 261 3.01 12.85 2.34
N ASP A 262 4.21 13.22 2.79
CA ASP A 262 5.38 12.38 2.63
C ASP A 262 5.43 11.35 3.77
N CYS A 263 5.08 10.11 3.42
CA CYS A 263 5.15 8.94 4.30
C CYS A 263 6.24 7.96 3.85
N THR A 264 7.22 8.44 3.07
CA THR A 264 8.37 7.65 2.60
C THR A 264 9.46 7.52 3.67
N ASP A 265 10.31 6.53 3.52
CA ASP A 265 11.42 6.21 4.43
C ASP A 265 12.81 6.44 3.83
N ASN A 266 12.90 6.95 2.60
CA ASN A 266 14.17 7.25 1.94
C ASN A 266 14.35 8.77 1.69
N PHE A 267 15.60 9.21 1.58
CA PHE A 267 15.91 10.62 1.34
C PHE A 267 15.55 11.08 -0.07
N ALA A 268 15.78 10.26 -1.11
CA ALA A 268 15.54 10.66 -2.49
C ALA A 268 14.12 11.17 -2.71
N ALA A 269 13.12 10.43 -2.20
CA ALA A 269 11.73 10.82 -2.25
C ALA A 269 11.43 12.09 -1.42
N LYS A 270 11.99 12.22 -0.21
CA LYS A 270 11.86 13.43 0.64
C LYS A 270 12.28 14.71 -0.09
N TYR A 271 13.45 14.66 -0.71
CA TYR A 271 13.98 15.78 -1.48
C TYR A 271 13.15 16.04 -2.75
N LEU A 272 12.76 14.98 -3.47
CA LEU A 272 11.94 15.10 -4.67
C LEU A 272 10.57 15.74 -4.36
N ILE A 273 9.90 15.28 -3.31
CA ILE A 273 8.61 15.82 -2.85
C ILE A 273 8.77 17.28 -2.46
N ASN A 274 9.79 17.62 -1.66
CA ASN A 274 10.05 19.02 -1.28
C ASN A 274 10.18 19.93 -2.51
N ASP A 275 11.03 19.55 -3.45
CA ASP A 275 11.38 20.42 -4.57
C ASP A 275 10.18 20.63 -5.50
N LYS A 276 9.43 19.56 -5.77
CA LYS A 276 8.23 19.63 -6.60
C LYS A 276 7.06 20.30 -5.88
N ALA A 277 6.88 20.07 -4.59
CA ALA A 277 5.87 20.77 -3.80
C ALA A 277 6.11 22.29 -3.80
N VAL A 278 7.37 22.73 -3.64
CA VAL A 278 7.74 24.15 -3.74
C VAL A 278 7.49 24.68 -5.17
N ALA A 279 7.92 23.96 -6.21
CA ALA A 279 7.72 24.39 -7.59
C ALA A 279 6.25 24.53 -7.99
N HIS A 280 5.38 23.64 -7.49
CA HIS A 280 3.94 23.64 -7.76
C HIS A 280 3.12 24.42 -6.71
N LYS A 281 3.78 24.99 -5.70
CA LYS A 281 3.15 25.72 -4.59
C LYS A 281 2.11 24.90 -3.81
N ILE A 282 2.36 23.59 -3.66
CA ILE A 282 1.49 22.68 -2.94
C ILE A 282 2.02 22.52 -1.50
N PRO A 283 1.21 22.78 -0.45
CA PRO A 283 1.59 22.50 0.92
C PRO A 283 1.83 21.00 1.14
N TYR A 284 2.71 20.65 2.08
CA TYR A 284 2.93 19.25 2.42
C TYR A 284 3.31 19.04 3.89
N VAL A 285 3.03 17.83 4.37
CA VAL A 285 3.42 17.36 5.70
C VAL A 285 4.40 16.21 5.52
N GLN A 286 5.56 16.33 6.15
CA GLN A 286 6.59 15.32 6.12
C GLN A 286 6.84 14.79 7.52
N ALA A 287 7.04 13.48 7.65
CA ALA A 287 7.60 12.91 8.85
C ALA A 287 8.73 11.93 8.53
N SER A 288 9.47 11.58 9.57
CA SER A 288 10.51 10.55 9.54
C SER A 288 10.57 9.91 10.91
N ILE A 289 10.88 8.62 10.94
CA ILE A 289 11.06 7.87 12.17
C ILE A 289 12.31 7.02 12.05
N TYR A 290 13.07 6.97 13.12
CA TYR A 290 14.28 6.15 13.24
C TYR A 290 14.33 5.65 14.69
N GLN A 291 14.17 4.33 14.87
CA GLN A 291 14.08 3.72 16.20
C GLN A 291 13.03 4.41 17.08
N ASN A 292 13.44 4.98 18.22
CA ASN A 292 12.57 5.69 19.17
C ASN A 292 12.51 7.20 18.92
N GLN A 293 13.07 7.70 17.83
CA GLN A 293 13.11 9.13 17.52
C GLN A 293 12.29 9.40 16.26
N ALA A 294 11.52 10.49 16.26
CA ALA A 294 10.78 10.91 15.08
C ALA A 294 10.78 12.42 14.90
N GLN A 295 10.50 12.85 13.67
CA GLN A 295 10.42 14.26 13.29
C GLN A 295 9.18 14.50 12.46
N LEU A 296 8.50 15.62 12.70
CA LEU A 296 7.34 16.08 11.95
C LEU A 296 7.53 17.52 11.50
N PHE A 297 7.18 17.77 10.24
CA PHE A 297 7.30 19.06 9.60
C PHE A 297 6.03 19.35 8.80
N SER A 298 5.56 20.58 8.87
CA SER A 298 4.56 21.14 7.96
C SER A 298 5.22 22.20 7.10
N PHE A 299 4.89 22.21 5.81
CA PHE A 299 5.48 23.11 4.83
C PHE A 299 4.39 23.76 4.01
N VAL A 300 4.45 25.09 3.93
CA VAL A 300 3.60 25.89 3.05
C VAL A 300 4.55 26.72 2.20
N PRO A 301 4.68 26.43 0.88
CA PRO A 301 5.52 27.21 -0.02
C PRO A 301 5.27 28.71 0.10
N GLU A 302 6.33 29.51 -0.01
CA GLU A 302 6.33 30.98 0.14
C GLU A 302 6.02 31.50 1.56
N VAL A 303 5.57 30.64 2.48
CA VAL A 303 5.22 31.01 3.86
C VAL A 303 6.21 30.45 4.89
N SER A 304 6.68 29.21 4.70
CA SER A 304 7.60 28.56 5.64
C SER A 304 8.92 28.13 5.00
N ALA A 305 9.92 27.87 5.83
CA ALA A 305 11.19 27.28 5.41
C ALA A 305 10.95 25.90 4.78
N CYS A 306 11.39 25.69 3.54
CA CYS A 306 11.31 24.38 2.88
C CYS A 306 12.32 23.40 3.49
N PHE A 307 12.25 22.11 3.15
CA PHE A 307 13.12 21.08 3.72
C PHE A 307 14.61 21.41 3.46
N ARG A 308 14.91 21.88 2.24
CA ARG A 308 16.27 22.30 1.86
C ARG A 308 16.80 23.53 2.59
N CYS A 309 15.96 24.40 3.17
CA CYS A 309 16.47 25.48 4.02
C CYS A 309 17.23 24.95 5.24
N THR A 310 16.81 23.79 5.76
CA THR A 310 17.46 23.15 6.91
C THR A 310 18.45 22.06 6.52
N ARG A 311 18.26 21.48 5.32
CA ARG A 311 19.09 20.37 4.80
C ARG A 311 19.37 20.59 3.31
N PRO A 312 20.32 21.48 2.95
CA PRO A 312 20.44 21.98 1.57
C PRO A 312 20.75 20.92 0.53
N VAL A 313 21.58 19.93 0.90
CA VAL A 313 22.10 18.90 0.00
C VAL A 313 21.49 17.55 0.36
N GLN A 314 20.99 16.82 -0.65
CA GLN A 314 20.57 15.44 -0.48
C GLN A 314 21.78 14.62 -0.06
N PRO A 315 21.72 13.89 1.06
CA PRO A 315 22.84 13.05 1.44
C PRO A 315 22.93 11.83 0.49
N PRO A 316 24.11 11.20 0.36
CA PRO A 316 24.25 9.96 -0.40
C PRO A 316 23.28 8.91 0.15
N ALA A 317 22.68 8.12 -0.72
CA ALA A 317 21.64 7.19 -0.29
C ALA A 317 22.13 6.14 0.74
N ASP A 318 23.46 5.93 0.89
CA ASP A 318 24.04 4.87 1.75
C ASP A 318 24.45 5.39 3.13
N CYS A 319 24.16 6.67 3.39
CA CYS A 319 24.63 7.35 4.59
C CYS A 319 23.80 7.03 5.85
N VAL A 320 22.57 6.52 5.72
CA VAL A 320 21.70 6.14 6.84
C VAL A 320 21.04 4.79 6.55
N ASP A 321 20.89 3.97 7.58
CA ASP A 321 20.18 2.69 7.51
C ASP A 321 18.67 2.89 7.36
N SER A 322 18.00 2.05 6.56
CA SER A 322 16.55 2.14 6.41
C SER A 322 15.83 1.75 7.72
N CYS A 323 14.55 2.10 7.86
CA CYS A 323 13.72 1.62 8.99
C CYS A 323 13.73 0.08 9.12
N THR A 324 13.95 -0.63 8.02
CA THR A 324 14.05 -2.10 7.97
C THR A 324 15.35 -2.59 8.60
N ASP A 325 16.43 -1.82 8.48
CA ASP A 325 17.77 -2.20 8.95
C ASP A 325 18.01 -1.83 10.43
N SER A 326 17.38 -0.76 10.92
CA SER A 326 17.55 -0.29 12.31
C SER A 326 16.47 -0.75 13.29
N GLY A 327 15.36 -1.29 12.77
CA GLY A 327 14.18 -1.69 13.53
C GLY A 327 13.29 -0.52 13.98
N VAL A 328 11.99 -0.78 14.11
CA VAL A 328 11.00 0.21 14.57
C VAL A 328 9.78 -0.45 15.22
N LEU A 329 9.20 0.19 16.24
CA LEU A 329 7.95 -0.26 16.85
C LEU A 329 6.74 0.19 16.01
N GLY A 330 5.79 -0.72 15.75
CA GLY A 330 4.58 -0.36 14.98
C GLY A 330 3.69 0.68 15.66
N ALA A 331 3.69 0.72 16.99
CA ALA A 331 3.01 1.77 17.75
C ALA A 331 3.66 3.14 17.51
N ALA A 332 4.99 3.18 17.42
CA ALA A 332 5.76 4.40 17.17
C ALA A 332 5.44 4.99 15.78
N THR A 333 5.41 4.15 14.74
CA THR A 333 4.99 4.60 13.39
C THR A 333 3.53 5.05 13.39
N SER A 334 2.66 4.38 14.15
CA SER A 334 1.24 4.74 14.28
C SER A 334 1.02 6.10 14.93
N ILE A 335 1.77 6.43 15.98
CA ILE A 335 1.74 7.73 16.65
C ILE A 335 2.13 8.83 15.66
N VAL A 336 3.29 8.68 15.02
CA VAL A 336 3.85 9.70 14.12
C VAL A 336 2.98 9.90 12.88
N GLY A 337 2.49 8.81 12.26
CA GLY A 337 1.59 8.90 11.10
C GLY A 337 0.21 9.48 11.46
N SER A 338 -0.28 9.27 12.68
CA SER A 338 -1.49 9.95 13.16
C SER A 338 -1.25 11.45 13.38
N HIS A 339 -0.06 11.83 13.86
CA HIS A 339 0.35 13.23 13.93
C HIS A 339 0.48 13.88 12.54
N GLN A 340 0.96 13.16 11.53
CA GLN A 340 0.94 13.64 10.14
C GLN A 340 -0.48 13.94 9.65
N ALA A 341 -1.43 13.02 9.87
CA ALA A 341 -2.83 13.25 9.51
C ALA A 341 -3.44 14.45 10.25
N LEU A 342 -3.10 14.64 11.54
CA LEU A 342 -3.57 15.78 12.32
C LEU A 342 -3.06 17.11 11.76
N GLU A 343 -1.77 17.19 11.39
CA GLU A 343 -1.20 18.38 10.76
C GLU A 343 -1.82 18.63 9.38
N ALA A 344 -2.07 17.58 8.60
CA ALA A 344 -2.74 17.69 7.32
C ALA A 344 -4.16 18.26 7.44
N ILE A 345 -4.95 17.76 8.40
CA ILE A 345 -6.29 18.29 8.71
C ILE A 345 -6.21 19.77 9.11
N ARG A 346 -5.22 20.16 9.93
CA ARG A 346 -5.02 21.57 10.30
C ARG A 346 -4.76 22.44 9.08
N LEU A 347 -3.87 22.01 8.18
CA LEU A 347 -3.55 22.76 6.96
C LEU A 347 -4.77 22.88 6.04
N ILE A 348 -5.51 21.79 5.79
CA ILE A 348 -6.73 21.79 4.97
C ILE A 348 -7.78 22.76 5.54
N LEU A 349 -7.92 22.80 6.87
CA LEU A 349 -8.87 23.67 7.55
C LEU A 349 -8.39 25.11 7.73
N GLY A 350 -7.17 25.46 7.28
CA GLY A 350 -6.57 26.77 7.51
C GLY A 350 -6.29 27.09 8.99
N GLN A 351 -6.12 26.05 9.81
CA GLN A 351 -5.81 26.18 11.24
C GLN A 351 -4.31 26.35 11.46
N ARG A 352 -3.95 26.85 12.65
CA ARG A 352 -2.53 26.97 13.05
C ARG A 352 -1.88 25.59 13.12
N SER A 353 -0.78 25.44 12.39
CA SER A 353 0.14 24.31 12.48
C SER A 353 1.35 24.65 13.36
N PRO A 354 1.59 23.94 14.48
CA PRO A 354 2.81 24.09 15.27
C PRO A 354 4.07 23.68 14.49
N ALA A 355 3.94 22.70 13.60
CA ALA A 355 5.04 22.19 12.79
C ALA A 355 5.35 23.07 11.57
N LEU A 356 4.73 24.25 11.42
CA LEU A 356 4.96 25.15 10.29
C LEU A 356 6.27 25.95 10.42
N THR A 357 6.49 26.56 11.58
CA THR A 357 7.71 27.35 11.87
C THR A 357 8.75 26.56 12.65
N HIS A 358 8.37 25.39 13.18
CA HIS A 358 9.25 24.50 13.92
C HIS A 358 9.21 23.10 13.33
N SER A 359 10.28 22.33 13.46
CA SER A 359 10.20 20.87 13.38
C SER A 359 9.87 20.33 14.76
N ILE A 360 8.91 19.43 14.85
CA ILE A 360 8.57 18.78 16.12
C ILE A 360 9.34 17.47 16.18
N HIS A 361 10.18 17.33 17.20
CA HIS A 361 10.94 16.11 17.48
C HIS A 361 10.21 15.35 18.58
N PHE A 362 10.10 14.03 18.39
CA PHE A 362 9.47 13.12 19.32
C PHE A 362 10.54 12.20 19.86
N ASP A 363 10.72 12.23 21.18
CA ASP A 363 11.37 11.15 21.91
C ASP A 363 10.29 10.17 22.35
N LEU A 364 10.20 9.03 21.68
CA LEU A 364 9.17 8.03 21.93
C LEU A 364 9.51 7.10 23.08
N GLU A 365 10.72 7.21 23.62
CA GLU A 365 11.15 6.48 24.82
C GLU A 365 10.71 7.24 26.09
N THR A 366 10.91 8.56 26.12
CA THR A 366 10.50 9.42 27.24
C THR A 366 9.10 10.01 27.08
N LEU A 367 8.51 9.92 25.87
CA LEU A 367 7.27 10.58 25.45
C LEU A 367 7.35 12.12 25.46
N GLU A 368 8.55 12.68 25.36
CA GLU A 368 8.77 14.11 25.28
C GLU A 368 8.72 14.60 23.82
N ASN A 369 8.10 15.76 23.62
CA ASN A 369 8.07 16.43 22.32
C ASN A 369 8.70 17.82 22.46
N PHE A 370 9.69 18.13 21.64
CA PHE A 370 10.33 19.44 21.66
C PHE A 370 10.39 20.06 20.25
N PRO A 371 10.07 21.36 20.14
CA PRO A 371 10.14 22.07 18.86
C PRO A 371 11.55 22.61 18.60
N ILE A 372 12.01 22.56 17.37
CA ILE A 372 13.22 23.25 16.89
C ILE A 372 12.79 24.26 15.82
N GLU A 373 13.10 25.54 16.03
CA GLU A 373 12.76 26.63 15.10
C GLU A 373 13.43 26.44 13.74
N ARG A 374 12.72 26.83 12.68
CA ARG A 374 13.17 26.78 11.29
C ARG A 374 12.99 28.13 10.63
N THR A 375 14.05 28.65 10.02
CA THR A 375 14.04 29.91 9.31
C THR A 375 14.25 29.70 7.82
N ILE A 376 13.67 30.59 7.01
CA ILE A 376 13.85 30.56 5.56
C ILE A 376 15.30 30.97 5.27
N ASP A 377 16.03 30.09 4.60
CA ASP A 377 17.36 30.40 4.07
C ASP A 377 17.23 31.24 2.79
N THR A 378 17.78 32.44 2.79
CA THR A 378 17.78 33.36 1.65
C THR A 378 18.61 32.87 0.47
N ASN A 379 19.52 31.91 0.70
CA ASN A 379 20.32 31.25 -0.33
C ASN A 379 19.82 29.83 -0.65
N CYS A 380 18.63 29.45 -0.17
CA CYS A 380 18.08 28.12 -0.40
C CYS A 380 18.06 27.80 -1.90
N PRO A 381 18.58 26.65 -2.34
CA PRO A 381 18.68 26.33 -3.76
C PRO A 381 17.32 26.08 -4.43
N VAL A 382 16.23 26.01 -3.63
CA VAL A 382 14.87 25.69 -4.07
C VAL A 382 13.87 26.83 -3.86
N CYS A 383 13.81 27.42 -2.66
CA CYS A 383 12.78 28.42 -2.36
C CYS A 383 13.30 29.87 -2.30
N SER A 384 14.58 30.11 -2.60
CA SER A 384 15.10 31.48 -2.74
C SER A 384 14.69 32.11 -4.08
N GLN A 385 14.82 33.43 -4.20
CA GLN A 385 14.56 34.14 -5.46
C GLN A 385 15.50 33.73 -6.60
N ASN A 386 16.69 33.21 -6.28
CA ASN A 386 17.69 32.78 -7.25
C ASN A 386 17.76 31.25 -7.41
N ALA A 387 16.72 30.54 -6.99
CA ALA A 387 16.67 29.08 -6.99
C ALA A 387 16.90 28.49 -8.39
N LYS A 388 17.64 27.37 -8.44
CA LYS A 388 17.85 26.58 -9.66
C LYS A 388 17.34 25.17 -9.38
N MET A 389 16.19 24.85 -9.96
CA MET A 389 15.45 23.59 -9.75
C MET A 389 15.93 22.47 -10.68
N ASP A 390 17.23 22.18 -10.68
CA ASP A 390 17.79 21.07 -11.45
C ASP A 390 18.63 20.18 -10.53
N PHE A 391 17.96 19.21 -9.90
CA PHE A 391 18.57 18.27 -8.97
C PHE A 391 18.59 16.87 -9.55
N VAL A 392 19.74 16.23 -9.47
CA VAL A 392 19.87 14.80 -9.69
C VAL A 392 19.52 14.10 -8.38
N TYR A 393 18.42 13.35 -8.37
CA TYR A 393 18.02 12.54 -7.23
C TYR A 393 18.74 11.20 -7.31
N GLN A 394 19.57 10.90 -6.32
CA GLN A 394 20.23 9.62 -6.20
C GLN A 394 19.29 8.67 -5.47
N ASP A 395 18.69 7.74 -6.20
CA ASP A 395 17.87 6.67 -5.63
C ASP A 395 18.77 5.54 -5.11
N GLU A 396 18.29 4.82 -4.10
CA GLU A 396 18.93 3.61 -3.56
C GLU A 396 19.04 2.51 -4.62
N ASP A 397 18.10 2.45 -5.57
CA ASP A 397 18.12 1.47 -6.67
C ASP A 397 19.04 1.88 -7.83
N LEU A 398 19.56 3.11 -7.85
CA LEU A 398 20.28 3.72 -8.99
C LEU A 398 21.77 3.97 -8.74
N TYR A 399 22.36 3.42 -7.68
CA TYR A 399 23.79 3.60 -7.50
C TYR A 399 24.58 3.00 -8.67
N PRO A 400 25.69 3.63 -9.09
CA PRO A 400 26.62 3.01 -10.02
C PRO A 400 27.07 1.67 -9.46
N ASN A 401 26.97 0.58 -10.24
CA ASN A 401 27.46 -0.74 -9.84
C ASN A 401 28.88 -0.58 -9.29
N LEU A 402 29.14 -1.05 -8.08
CA LEU A 402 30.53 -1.21 -7.66
C LEU A 402 31.15 -2.29 -8.56
N GLU A 403 32.40 -2.13 -8.97
CA GLU A 403 33.12 -3.16 -9.75
C GLU A 403 33.10 -4.54 -9.06
N ASP A 404 32.94 -4.54 -7.73
CA ASP A 404 32.91 -5.71 -6.88
C ASP A 404 31.51 -6.14 -6.44
N GLU A 405 30.47 -5.54 -7.03
CA GLU A 405 29.08 -5.96 -6.91
C GLU A 405 28.68 -6.71 -8.18
N LEU A 406 28.47 -8.01 -8.06
CA LEU A 406 28.36 -8.94 -9.19
C LEU A 406 27.11 -9.80 -9.08
N ASP A 407 26.57 -10.22 -10.23
CA ASP A 407 25.41 -11.12 -10.28
C ASP A 407 25.81 -12.54 -9.84
N TYR A 408 24.82 -13.32 -9.38
CA TYR A 408 25.03 -14.69 -8.89
C TYR A 408 25.83 -15.57 -9.88
N THR A 409 25.54 -15.47 -11.18
CA THR A 409 26.21 -16.26 -12.23
C THR A 409 27.70 -15.94 -12.34
N GLN A 410 28.09 -14.68 -12.17
CA GLN A 410 29.49 -14.26 -12.20
C GLN A 410 30.22 -14.71 -10.93
N LEU A 411 29.57 -14.55 -9.77
CA LEU A 411 30.12 -14.93 -8.48
C LEU A 411 30.35 -16.44 -8.35
N LYS A 412 29.46 -17.27 -8.91
CA LYS A 412 29.60 -18.73 -8.90
C LYS A 412 30.79 -19.25 -9.70
N GLN A 413 31.34 -18.45 -10.63
CA GLN A 413 32.54 -18.80 -11.40
C GLN A 413 33.83 -18.60 -10.59
N LEU A 414 33.78 -17.89 -9.46
CA LEU A 414 34.94 -17.66 -8.61
C LEU A 414 35.30 -18.93 -7.85
N SER A 415 36.47 -19.51 -8.16
CA SER A 415 36.96 -20.71 -7.50
C SER A 415 37.29 -20.45 -6.03
N LYS A 416 36.93 -21.38 -5.14
CA LYS A 416 37.24 -21.35 -3.70
C LYS A 416 36.66 -20.13 -2.95
N ALA A 417 35.63 -19.49 -3.49
CA ALA A 417 34.98 -18.36 -2.85
C ALA A 417 34.28 -18.77 -1.53
N ILE A 418 34.35 -17.90 -0.53
CA ILE A 418 33.66 -18.07 0.75
C ILE A 418 32.40 -17.21 0.71
N TRP A 419 31.24 -17.85 0.80
CA TRP A 419 29.95 -17.17 0.80
C TRP A 419 29.53 -16.86 2.23
N ILE A 420 29.30 -15.59 2.52
CA ILE A 420 28.87 -15.12 3.84
C ILE A 420 27.48 -14.52 3.74
N ASP A 421 26.54 -15.19 4.39
CA ASP A 421 25.19 -14.70 4.58
C ASP A 421 25.16 -13.75 5.78
N ILE A 422 24.97 -12.46 5.52
CA ILE A 422 24.93 -11.43 6.58
C ILE A 422 23.53 -11.17 7.11
N ARG A 423 22.53 -11.95 6.69
CA ARG A 423 21.18 -11.84 7.24
C ARG A 423 21.13 -12.38 8.66
N GLU A 424 20.16 -11.90 9.42
CA GLU A 424 19.87 -12.43 10.74
C GLU A 424 19.33 -13.86 10.65
N GLU A 425 19.48 -14.65 11.72
CA GLU A 425 19.15 -16.08 11.73
C GLU A 425 17.67 -16.37 11.37
N TRP A 426 16.78 -15.41 11.62
CA TRP A 426 15.34 -15.51 11.32
C TRP A 426 14.97 -15.12 9.88
N GLU A 427 15.91 -14.60 9.08
CA GLU A 427 15.68 -14.18 7.68
C GLU A 427 15.99 -15.29 6.66
N HIS A 428 16.16 -16.55 7.11
CA HIS A 428 16.69 -17.67 6.32
C HIS A 428 15.63 -18.42 5.49
N ASP A 429 14.72 -17.70 4.86
CA ASP A 429 13.66 -18.31 4.03
C ASP A 429 14.23 -19.03 2.80
N HIS A 430 15.36 -18.55 2.28
CA HIS A 430 16.10 -19.11 1.14
C HIS A 430 17.59 -19.07 1.47
N VAL A 431 18.31 -20.18 1.34
CA VAL A 431 19.73 -20.28 1.73
C VAL A 431 20.57 -20.73 0.55
N ILE A 432 21.72 -20.07 0.33
CA ILE A 432 22.71 -20.52 -0.65
C ILE A 432 23.50 -21.69 -0.02
N PRO A 433 23.55 -22.87 -0.66
CA PRO A 433 24.28 -24.01 -0.11
C PRO A 433 25.74 -23.66 0.18
N HIS A 434 26.24 -24.09 1.34
CA HIS A 434 27.61 -23.85 1.83
C HIS A 434 27.93 -22.39 2.24
N ALA A 435 26.95 -21.49 2.24
CA ALA A 435 27.15 -20.16 2.82
C ALA A 435 27.26 -20.25 4.36
N GLN A 436 28.27 -19.57 4.92
CA GLN A 436 28.40 -19.37 6.36
C GLN A 436 27.54 -18.17 6.76
N ASN A 437 26.67 -18.34 7.76
CA ASN A 437 25.90 -17.22 8.29
C ASN A 437 26.67 -16.48 9.37
N ILE A 438 26.90 -15.19 9.14
CA ILE A 438 27.45 -14.24 10.11
C ILE A 438 26.52 -13.02 10.11
N PRO A 439 25.47 -13.03 10.96
CA PRO A 439 24.49 -11.96 11.03
C PRO A 439 25.12 -10.57 11.16
N LEU A 440 24.56 -9.60 10.43
CA LEU A 440 25.08 -8.23 10.39
C LEU A 440 25.20 -7.61 11.79
N SER A 441 24.23 -7.89 12.68
CA SER A 441 24.22 -7.43 14.07
C SER A 441 25.46 -7.83 14.89
N ARG A 442 26.10 -8.96 14.55
CA ARG A 442 27.31 -9.48 15.21
C ARG A 442 28.47 -9.67 14.24
N PHE A 443 28.43 -8.96 13.12
CA PHE A 443 29.41 -9.16 12.06
C PHE A 443 30.80 -8.70 12.51
N ASP A 444 31.74 -9.63 12.45
CA ASP A 444 33.16 -9.35 12.58
C ASP A 444 33.90 -10.12 11.48
N PHE A 445 34.64 -9.37 10.66
CA PHE A 445 35.41 -9.94 9.55
C PHE A 445 36.46 -10.94 10.03
N SER A 446 36.94 -10.83 11.29
CA SER A 446 37.91 -11.76 11.88
C SER A 446 37.39 -13.20 11.99
N GLN A 447 36.07 -13.41 11.97
CA GLN A 447 35.43 -14.72 12.01
C GLN A 447 35.54 -15.48 10.68
N ILE A 448 35.97 -14.80 9.60
CA ILE A 448 36.06 -15.35 8.26
C ILE A 448 37.48 -15.87 8.05
N SER A 449 37.63 -17.20 7.96
CA SER A 449 38.91 -17.85 7.66
C SER A 449 39.17 -17.87 6.15
N ALA A 450 39.57 -16.72 5.59
CA ALA A 450 39.94 -16.58 4.17
C ALA A 450 41.47 -16.42 4.02
N SER A 451 42.08 -17.16 3.09
CA SER A 451 43.44 -16.83 2.61
C SER A 451 43.41 -15.60 1.70
N GLU A 452 44.54 -14.90 1.52
CA GLU A 452 44.63 -13.69 0.67
C GLU A 452 44.08 -13.90 -0.76
N ASP A 453 44.18 -15.10 -1.32
CA ASP A 453 43.70 -15.41 -2.68
C ASP A 453 42.21 -15.84 -2.76
N GLN A 454 41.50 -15.93 -1.64
CA GLN A 454 40.10 -16.38 -1.62
C GLN A 454 39.12 -15.21 -1.60
N PRO A 455 38.25 -15.07 -2.61
CA PRO A 455 37.23 -14.03 -2.59
C PRO A 455 36.17 -14.33 -1.54
N VAL A 456 35.85 -13.32 -0.72
CA VAL A 456 34.75 -13.35 0.25
C VAL A 456 33.54 -12.69 -0.38
N ILE A 457 32.43 -13.41 -0.49
CA ILE A 457 31.20 -12.96 -1.13
C ILE A 457 30.16 -12.69 -0.05
N LEU A 458 29.82 -11.41 0.14
CA LEU A 458 28.79 -10.99 1.09
C LEU A 458 27.43 -10.91 0.41
N PHE A 459 26.39 -11.44 1.05
CA PHE A 459 25.02 -11.26 0.58
C PHE A 459 24.04 -11.07 1.72
N CYS A 460 23.02 -10.25 1.48
CA CYS A 460 21.85 -10.11 2.34
C CYS A 460 20.57 -10.46 1.55
N GLN A 461 19.40 -10.05 2.07
CA GLN A 461 18.11 -10.32 1.41
C GLN A 461 18.03 -9.70 0.00
N LYS A 462 18.27 -8.39 -0.12
CA LYS A 462 18.12 -7.60 -1.38
C LYS A 462 19.41 -6.94 -1.88
N GLY A 463 20.56 -7.22 -1.27
CA GLY A 463 21.89 -6.71 -1.68
C GLY A 463 22.34 -5.40 -1.05
N MET A 464 21.42 -4.58 -0.51
CA MET A 464 21.72 -3.26 0.06
C MET A 464 22.71 -3.31 1.24
N ARG A 465 22.39 -4.11 2.27
CA ARG A 465 23.26 -4.30 3.45
C ARG A 465 24.65 -4.83 3.09
N SER A 466 24.73 -5.82 2.21
CA SER A 466 26.00 -6.44 1.83
C SER A 466 26.89 -5.49 1.03
N ARG A 467 26.27 -4.63 0.22
CA ARG A 467 26.96 -3.57 -0.52
C ARG A 467 27.52 -2.48 0.40
N LYS A 468 26.76 -2.05 1.41
CA LYS A 468 27.24 -1.09 2.42
C LYS A 468 28.44 -1.65 3.18
N LEU A 469 28.34 -2.90 3.63
CA LEU A 469 29.41 -3.60 4.31
C LEU A 469 30.65 -3.80 3.42
N LEU A 470 30.47 -4.09 2.13
CA LEU A 470 31.55 -4.13 1.14
C LEU A 470 32.34 -2.82 1.10
N LYS A 471 31.67 -1.66 1.06
CA LYS A 471 32.34 -0.34 1.05
C LYS A 471 33.13 -0.10 2.35
N ASP A 472 32.52 -0.38 3.50
CA ASP A 472 33.16 -0.21 4.80
C ASP A 472 34.42 -1.08 4.92
N LEU A 473 34.33 -2.37 4.59
CA LEU A 473 35.46 -3.29 4.67
C LEU A 473 36.57 -2.93 3.68
N LYS A 474 36.23 -2.48 2.47
CA LYS A 474 37.21 -1.95 1.52
C LYS A 474 37.94 -0.72 2.03
N SER A 475 37.20 0.21 2.66
CA SER A 475 37.81 1.40 3.27
C SER A 475 38.77 1.05 4.41
N LYS A 476 38.57 -0.11 5.05
CA LYS A 476 39.44 -0.70 6.09
C LYS A 476 40.59 -1.54 5.51
N GLY A 477 40.74 -1.61 4.20
CA GLY A 477 41.85 -2.28 3.50
C GLY A 477 41.57 -3.73 3.08
N HIS A 478 40.35 -4.24 3.24
CA HIS A 478 40.01 -5.58 2.74
C HIS A 478 39.67 -5.53 1.23
N THR A 479 40.57 -6.06 0.40
CA THR A 479 40.51 -5.92 -1.07
C THR A 479 39.83 -7.08 -1.80
N HIS A 480 39.72 -8.26 -1.19
CA HIS A 480 39.21 -9.48 -1.83
C HIS A 480 37.72 -9.74 -1.55
N ILE A 481 36.95 -8.69 -1.32
CA ILE A 481 35.52 -8.79 -0.98
C ILE A 481 34.67 -8.44 -2.19
N LYS A 482 33.65 -9.25 -2.43
CA LYS A 482 32.59 -9.03 -3.42
C LYS A 482 31.24 -9.01 -2.73
N SER A 483 30.23 -8.40 -3.36
CA SER A 483 28.85 -8.46 -2.91
C SER A 483 27.93 -9.06 -3.97
N LEU A 484 26.99 -9.90 -3.54
CA LEU A 484 25.91 -10.41 -4.41
C LEU A 484 24.91 -9.29 -4.71
N LYS A 485 24.88 -8.88 -5.98
CA LYS A 485 23.92 -7.91 -6.48
C LYS A 485 22.49 -8.43 -6.30
N ASN A 486 21.59 -7.55 -5.87
CA ASN A 486 20.17 -7.85 -5.58
C ASN A 486 19.95 -8.94 -4.51
N GLY A 487 20.98 -9.32 -3.76
CA GLY A 487 20.88 -10.27 -2.65
C GLY A 487 20.40 -11.67 -3.06
N VAL A 488 19.99 -12.45 -2.06
CA VAL A 488 19.57 -13.85 -2.23
C VAL A 488 18.29 -14.02 -3.03
N GLU A 489 17.42 -13.01 -3.08
CA GLU A 489 16.18 -13.04 -3.87
C GLU A 489 16.44 -13.15 -5.38
N SER A 490 17.62 -12.71 -5.83
CA SER A 490 18.06 -12.87 -7.22
C SER A 490 18.48 -14.29 -7.60
N VAL A 491 18.60 -15.18 -6.62
CA VAL A 491 19.15 -16.52 -6.81
C VAL A 491 18.02 -17.53 -7.08
N HIS A 492 17.86 -17.91 -8.34
CA HIS A 492 16.98 -19.01 -8.72
C HIS A 492 17.73 -20.34 -8.62
N LEU A 493 17.71 -20.96 -7.44
CA LEU A 493 18.18 -22.33 -7.26
C LEU A 493 17.15 -23.27 -7.89
N ARG A 494 17.54 -23.94 -8.99
CA ARG A 494 16.74 -25.03 -9.58
C ARG A 494 16.91 -26.33 -8.80
#